data_AF-M4U6W9-F1
#
_entry.id   AF-M4U6W9-F1
#
_cell.length_a   1.000
_cell.length_b   1.000
_cell.length_c   1.000
_cell.angle_alpha   90.00
_cell.angle_beta   90.00
_cell.angle_gamma   90.00
#
_symmetry.space_group_name_H-M   'P 1'
#
loop_
_entity.id
_entity.type
_entity.pdbx_description
1 polymer ?
#
loop_
_entity_poly.entity_id
_entity_poly.type
_entity_poly.pdbx_seq_one_letter_code
_entity_poly.pdbx_strand_id
1 'polypeptide(L)'
;MNERNEAFDALKGLLIVFVILGHVLLGSISGNLGREIIYFFHMPLFLAVTGYFVKDTLLKRPSLDILRQYTHRMLIPFIVAFIFYTTVTVSSYGSVTFEQAITKLIYPYYHLWYIPAVMIFIYYIKILESIPKIASMLVLAFFLFLAIFFADHDQYTYDITVYKLLGDKRFYYFFIYFYAGYYLSSRQLNINKDIALVSFVIGLLCYGYSENTLLIGLGKSVSNISMILFLLSSIKFTAYKSSFLGAVGKVSLPIYLWHVYPLMILKKLSISTLEYYLLSAFIFVSFICILVKLEGKNELLDKYLYGAVQSRTTRPEVDHK
;
A
#
# COMPACT_ATOMS: atom_id res chain seq x y z
N MET A 1 7.25 22.91 12.48
CA MET A 1 6.22 21.85 12.39
C MET A 1 5.91 21.61 10.93
N ASN A 2 6.01 20.38 10.40
CA ASN A 2 5.48 20.09 9.07
C ASN A 2 3.96 20.20 9.19
N GLU A 3 3.34 21.16 8.49
CA GLU A 3 1.88 21.22 8.41
C GLU A 3 1.36 19.90 7.81
N ARG A 4 0.57 19.20 8.60
CA ARG A 4 -0.06 17.94 8.22
C ARG A 4 -1.17 18.25 7.23
N ASN A 5 -1.15 17.63 6.06
CA ASN A 5 -2.15 17.86 5.02
C ASN A 5 -3.33 16.90 5.19
N GLU A 6 -4.47 17.43 5.64
CA GLU A 6 -5.71 16.68 5.87
C GLU A 6 -6.27 15.99 4.61
N ALA A 7 -6.01 16.54 3.42
CA ALA A 7 -6.45 15.94 2.15
C ALA A 7 -5.72 14.62 1.88
N PHE A 8 -4.43 14.51 2.23
CA PHE A 8 -3.68 13.25 2.12
C PHE A 8 -4.15 12.21 3.13
N ASP A 9 -4.50 12.63 4.36
CA ASP A 9 -5.11 11.74 5.34
C ASP A 9 -6.47 11.24 4.81
N ALA A 10 -7.32 12.12 4.29
CA ALA A 10 -8.60 11.71 3.73
C ALA A 10 -8.46 10.77 2.52
N LEU A 11 -7.50 11.02 1.63
CA LEU A 11 -7.22 10.12 0.50
C LEU A 11 -6.77 8.74 1.00
N LYS A 12 -5.87 8.66 1.99
CA LYS A 12 -5.50 7.38 2.62
C LYS A 12 -6.70 6.71 3.27
N GLY A 13 -7.57 7.47 3.94
CA GLY A 13 -8.80 6.99 4.55
C GLY A 13 -9.75 6.37 3.52
N LEU A 14 -9.94 7.03 2.38
CA LEU A 14 -10.74 6.49 1.28
C LEU A 14 -10.12 5.21 0.71
N LEU A 15 -8.81 5.22 0.46
CA LEU A 15 -8.13 4.07 -0.14
C LEU A 15 -8.10 2.86 0.79
N ILE A 16 -7.96 3.05 2.11
CA ILE A 16 -8.01 1.93 3.05
C ILE A 16 -9.42 1.34 3.18
N VAL A 17 -10.47 2.15 3.00
CA VAL A 17 -11.85 1.63 2.84
C VAL A 17 -11.96 0.78 1.57
N PHE A 18 -11.37 1.21 0.45
CA PHE A 18 -11.33 0.39 -0.76
C PHE A 18 -10.57 -0.93 -0.58
N VAL A 19 -9.48 -0.97 0.21
CA VAL A 19 -8.80 -2.22 0.57
C VAL A 19 -9.78 -3.20 1.24
N ILE A 20 -10.54 -2.72 2.22
CA ILE A 20 -11.55 -3.54 2.91
C ILE A 20 -12.60 -4.03 1.92
N LEU A 21 -13.19 -3.11 1.14
CA LEU A 21 -14.25 -3.46 0.17
C LEU A 21 -13.76 -4.50 -0.85
N GLY A 22 -12.54 -4.38 -1.34
CA GLY A 22 -11.94 -5.36 -2.26
C GLY A 22 -11.82 -6.77 -1.69
N HIS A 23 -11.74 -6.91 -0.37
CA HIS A 23 -11.67 -8.20 0.33
C HIS A 23 -13.03 -8.71 0.84
N VAL A 24 -13.99 -7.80 1.03
CA VAL A 24 -15.40 -8.13 1.34
C VAL A 24 -16.11 -8.66 0.11
N LEU A 25 -15.90 -8.07 -1.07
CA LEU A 25 -16.57 -8.53 -2.30
C LEU A 25 -16.23 -9.99 -2.62
N LEU A 26 -17.26 -10.82 -2.74
CA LEU A 26 -17.15 -12.24 -3.08
C LEU A 26 -16.87 -12.42 -4.58
N GLY A 27 -16.27 -13.55 -4.96
CA GLY A 27 -15.88 -13.87 -6.35
C GLY A 27 -14.40 -13.59 -6.63
N SER A 28 -13.91 -14.02 -7.80
CA SER A 28 -12.55 -13.71 -8.27
C SER A 28 -12.44 -12.23 -8.69
N ILE A 29 -11.21 -11.74 -8.90
CA ILE A 29 -11.01 -10.35 -9.37
C ILE A 29 -11.65 -10.16 -10.76
N SER A 30 -11.46 -11.09 -11.69
CA SER A 30 -12.05 -11.04 -13.03
C SER A 30 -13.54 -11.41 -13.08
N GLY A 31 -14.07 -12.05 -12.03
CA GLY A 31 -15.47 -12.47 -11.94
C GLY A 31 -16.37 -11.47 -11.22
N ASN A 32 -15.83 -10.37 -10.69
CA ASN A 32 -16.60 -9.35 -9.98
C ASN A 32 -16.11 -7.96 -10.38
N LEU A 33 -16.91 -7.26 -11.19
CA LEU A 33 -16.58 -5.93 -11.72
C LEU A 33 -16.24 -4.91 -10.63
N GLY A 34 -16.97 -4.93 -9.50
CA GLY A 34 -16.68 -4.02 -8.38
C GLY A 34 -15.31 -4.30 -7.77
N ARG A 35 -14.94 -5.57 -7.64
CA ARG A 35 -13.62 -5.99 -7.16
C ARG A 35 -12.54 -5.62 -8.16
N GLU A 36 -12.75 -5.84 -9.44
CA GLU A 36 -11.83 -5.47 -10.51
C GLU A 36 -11.53 -3.96 -10.49
N ILE A 37 -12.57 -3.12 -10.47
CA ILE A 37 -12.45 -1.66 -10.41
C ILE A 37 -11.65 -1.24 -9.17
N ILE A 38 -11.95 -1.81 -8.00
CA ILE A 38 -11.20 -1.49 -6.78
C ILE A 38 -9.72 -1.83 -6.96
N TYR A 39 -9.39 -3.07 -7.35
CA TYR A 39 -8.01 -3.54 -7.51
C TYR A 39 -7.26 -2.84 -8.65
N PHE A 40 -7.96 -2.25 -9.61
CA PHE A 40 -7.38 -1.48 -10.70
C PHE A 40 -6.58 -0.28 -10.19
N PHE A 41 -7.10 0.47 -9.21
CA PHE A 41 -6.53 1.75 -8.81
C PHE A 41 -6.05 1.84 -7.36
N HIS A 42 -6.66 1.13 -6.41
CA HIS A 42 -6.45 1.46 -4.99
C HIS A 42 -5.00 1.20 -4.53
N MET A 43 -4.40 0.05 -4.89
CA MET A 43 -3.01 -0.26 -4.51
C MET A 43 -1.97 0.61 -5.23
N PRO A 44 -2.03 0.80 -6.58
CA PRO A 44 -1.17 1.76 -7.26
C PRO A 44 -1.20 3.14 -6.61
N LEU A 45 -2.40 3.66 -6.34
CA LEU A 45 -2.56 4.99 -5.76
C LEU A 45 -2.12 5.05 -4.29
N PHE A 46 -2.40 4.02 -3.48
CA PHE A 46 -1.96 3.97 -2.08
C PHE A 46 -0.42 3.93 -1.97
N LEU A 47 0.24 3.18 -2.85
CA LEU A 47 1.70 3.17 -2.95
C LEU A 47 2.26 4.50 -3.45
N ALA A 48 1.64 5.13 -4.45
CA ALA A 48 2.05 6.44 -4.92
C ALA A 48 1.93 7.51 -3.82
N VAL A 49 0.83 7.51 -3.06
CA VAL A 49 0.67 8.39 -1.89
C VAL A 49 1.80 8.18 -0.89
N THR A 50 2.24 6.94 -0.66
CA THR A 50 3.34 6.65 0.28
C THR A 50 4.68 7.06 -0.29
N GLY A 51 4.93 6.82 -1.57
CA GLY A 51 6.11 7.31 -2.28
C GLY A 51 6.22 8.83 -2.25
N TYR A 52 5.09 9.55 -2.36
CA TYR A 52 5.03 11.01 -2.29
C TYR A 52 5.63 11.58 -0.98
N PHE A 53 5.57 10.84 0.13
CA PHE A 53 6.13 11.27 1.41
C PHE A 53 7.60 10.87 1.62
N VAL A 54 8.20 10.14 0.68
CA VAL A 54 9.64 9.86 0.69
C VAL A 54 10.39 11.14 0.33
N LYS A 55 11.26 11.61 1.23
CA LYS A 55 12.04 12.84 1.04
C LYS A 55 13.48 12.52 0.65
N ASP A 56 14.09 13.35 -0.21
CA ASP A 56 15.51 13.22 -0.57
C ASP A 56 16.43 13.23 0.67
N THR A 57 16.09 14.00 1.70
CA THR A 57 16.83 14.05 2.97
C THR A 57 16.84 12.72 3.71
N LEU A 58 15.81 11.88 3.53
CA LEU A 58 15.79 10.52 4.06
C LEU A 58 16.75 9.63 3.28
N LEU A 59 16.73 9.72 1.95
CA LEU A 59 17.52 8.89 1.04
C LEU A 59 19.03 9.12 1.18
N LYS A 60 19.44 10.33 1.61
CA LYS A 60 20.84 10.66 1.91
C LYS A 60 21.38 10.05 3.22
N ARG A 61 20.50 9.54 4.10
CA ARG A 61 20.92 8.93 5.37
C ARG A 61 21.55 7.54 5.17
N PRO A 62 22.40 7.07 6.10
CA PRO A 62 22.84 5.68 6.14
C PRO A 62 21.67 4.69 6.11
N SER A 63 21.85 3.55 5.44
CA SER A 63 20.79 2.54 5.25
C SER A 63 20.22 2.01 6.57
N LEU A 64 21.04 1.92 7.61
CA LEU A 64 20.63 1.49 8.96
C LEU A 64 19.73 2.52 9.65
N ASP A 65 19.95 3.81 9.43
CA ASP A 65 19.13 4.87 10.02
C ASP A 65 17.75 4.93 9.37
N ILE A 66 17.70 4.72 8.05
CA ILE A 66 16.43 4.56 7.33
C ILE A 66 15.70 3.35 7.91
N LEU A 67 16.35 2.20 8.02
CA LEU A 67 15.74 0.99 8.57
C LEU A 67 15.17 1.25 9.96
N ARG A 68 15.97 1.82 10.87
CA ARG A 68 15.57 2.13 12.26
C ARG A 68 14.36 3.07 12.34
N GLN A 69 14.26 4.06 11.45
CA GLN A 69 13.12 4.96 11.37
C GLN A 69 11.82 4.21 11.04
N TYR A 70 11.87 3.29 10.08
CA TYR A 70 10.71 2.49 9.68
C TYR A 70 10.47 1.27 10.57
N THR A 71 11.48 0.83 11.34
CA THR A 71 11.34 -0.28 12.28
C THR A 71 10.20 -0.02 13.25
N HIS A 72 10.22 1.12 13.94
CA HIS A 72 9.17 1.44 14.90
C HIS A 72 7.86 1.87 14.25
N ARG A 73 7.93 2.51 13.08
CA ARG A 73 6.74 3.04 12.41
C ARG A 73 5.91 2.00 11.67
N MET A 74 6.54 0.94 11.16
CA MET A 74 5.88 -0.01 10.26
C MET A 74 6.29 -1.46 10.53
N LEU A 75 7.59 -1.75 10.72
CA LEU A 75 8.04 -3.14 10.85
C LEU A 75 7.59 -3.82 12.14
N ILE A 76 7.62 -3.12 13.28
CA ILE A 76 7.17 -3.72 14.55
C ILE A 76 5.69 -4.11 14.46
N PRO A 77 4.76 -3.21 14.10
CA PRO A 77 3.35 -3.60 13.89
C PRO A 77 3.17 -4.72 12.86
N PHE A 78 3.93 -4.67 11.77
CA PHE A 78 3.93 -5.72 10.76
C PHE A 78 4.37 -7.08 11.31
N ILE A 79 5.46 -7.14 12.08
CA ILE A 79 5.97 -8.39 12.67
C ILE A 79 4.95 -8.96 13.65
N VAL A 80 4.30 -8.11 14.46
CA VAL A 80 3.23 -8.55 15.38
C VAL A 80 2.08 -9.16 14.60
N ALA A 81 1.60 -8.50 13.54
CA ALA A 81 0.54 -9.05 12.69
C ALA A 81 0.99 -10.35 12.00
N PHE A 82 2.21 -10.39 11.45
CA PHE A 82 2.74 -11.56 10.76
C PHE A 82 2.83 -12.80 11.67
N ILE A 83 3.32 -12.62 12.90
CA ILE A 83 3.35 -13.68 13.92
C ILE A 83 1.92 -14.14 14.20
N PHE A 84 1.00 -13.21 14.46
CA PHE A 84 -0.41 -13.53 14.72
C PHE A 84 -1.04 -14.38 13.61
N TYR A 85 -0.96 -13.96 12.34
CA TYR A 85 -1.55 -14.72 11.24
C TYR A 85 -0.87 -16.07 11.03
N THR A 86 0.43 -16.17 11.30
CA THR A 86 1.15 -17.45 11.27
C THR A 86 0.64 -18.37 12.36
N THR A 87 0.47 -17.89 13.58
CA THR A 87 -0.13 -18.68 14.68
C THR A 87 -1.55 -19.12 14.36
N VAL A 88 -2.39 -18.25 13.80
CA VAL A 88 -3.77 -18.60 13.39
C VAL A 88 -3.79 -19.64 12.28
N THR A 89 -2.83 -19.58 11.35
CA THR A 89 -2.70 -20.57 10.28
C THR A 89 -2.27 -21.92 10.84
N VAL A 90 -1.28 -21.93 11.74
CA VAL A 90 -0.82 -23.15 12.43
C VAL A 90 -1.97 -23.79 13.22
N SER A 91 -2.72 -23.01 13.99
CA SER A 91 -3.82 -23.56 14.79
C SER A 91 -4.98 -24.09 13.95
N SER A 92 -5.18 -23.57 12.73
CA SER A 92 -6.27 -24.01 11.84
C SER A 92 -5.90 -25.19 10.94
N TYR A 93 -4.63 -25.34 10.54
CA TYR A 93 -4.19 -26.28 9.51
C TYR A 93 -3.09 -27.26 9.97
N GLY A 94 -2.64 -27.19 11.22
CA GLY A 94 -1.56 -28.03 11.76
C GLY A 94 -0.20 -27.36 11.77
N SER A 95 0.88 -28.13 11.88
CA SER A 95 2.24 -27.56 11.96
C SER A 95 2.65 -26.87 10.67
N VAL A 96 3.36 -25.74 10.81
CA VAL A 96 4.03 -25.06 9.70
C VAL A 96 5.51 -25.43 9.77
N THR A 97 6.07 -25.96 8.69
CA THR A 97 7.50 -26.27 8.64
C THR A 97 8.32 -24.99 8.63
N PHE A 98 9.59 -25.05 9.06
CA PHE A 98 10.50 -23.90 8.99
C PHE A 98 10.60 -23.35 7.56
N GLU A 99 10.67 -24.24 6.56
CA GLU A 99 10.68 -23.87 5.15
C GLU A 99 9.44 -23.05 4.76
N GLN A 100 8.25 -23.50 5.12
CA GLN A 100 7.00 -22.77 4.85
C GLN A 100 6.98 -21.40 5.53
N ALA A 101 7.51 -21.28 6.76
CA ALA A 101 7.62 -19.99 7.44
C ALA A 101 8.56 -19.03 6.68
N ILE A 102 9.69 -19.52 6.18
CA ILE A 102 10.62 -18.74 5.34
C ILE A 102 9.97 -18.36 4.01
N THR A 103 9.26 -19.28 3.35
CA THR A 103 8.52 -18.99 2.11
C THR A 103 7.50 -17.87 2.34
N LYS A 104 6.83 -17.80 3.49
CA LYS A 104 5.90 -16.72 3.82
C LYS A 104 6.58 -15.36 4.07
N LEU A 105 7.89 -15.32 4.33
CA LEU A 105 8.63 -14.06 4.36
C LEU A 105 8.96 -13.57 2.95
N ILE A 106 9.29 -14.48 2.03
CA ILE A 106 9.57 -14.16 0.61
C ILE A 106 8.28 -13.85 -0.16
N TYR A 107 7.21 -14.58 0.17
CA TYR A 107 5.86 -14.46 -0.38
C TYR A 107 4.88 -14.17 0.76
N PRO A 108 4.79 -12.90 1.23
CA PRO A 108 3.90 -12.52 2.30
C PRO A 108 2.44 -12.89 2.02
N TYR A 109 1.68 -13.07 3.11
CA TYR A 109 0.22 -13.19 3.05
C TYR A 109 -0.36 -12.14 2.09
N TYR A 110 -1.43 -12.53 1.40
CA TYR A 110 -2.01 -11.75 0.29
C TYR A 110 -2.35 -10.29 0.67
N HIS A 111 -2.56 -10.00 1.96
CA HIS A 111 -2.88 -8.69 2.51
C HIS A 111 -1.77 -8.05 3.35
N LEU A 112 -0.58 -8.68 3.50
CA LEU A 112 0.53 -8.15 4.32
C LEU A 112 1.75 -7.68 3.52
N TRP A 113 1.78 -7.91 2.21
CA TRP A 113 2.89 -7.59 1.31
C TRP A 113 3.28 -6.10 1.21
N TYR A 114 2.35 -5.18 1.47
CA TYR A 114 2.57 -3.74 1.28
C TYR A 114 3.74 -3.20 2.12
N ILE A 115 3.87 -3.64 3.39
CA ILE A 115 4.92 -3.13 4.28
C ILE A 115 6.31 -3.55 3.79
N PRO A 116 6.58 -4.85 3.50
CA PRO A 116 7.80 -5.26 2.81
C PRO A 116 8.05 -4.51 1.50
N ALA A 117 7.01 -4.32 0.67
CA ALA A 117 7.14 -3.62 -0.60
C ALA A 117 7.61 -2.16 -0.41
N VAL A 118 7.00 -1.42 0.51
CA VAL A 118 7.41 -0.03 0.82
C VAL A 118 8.87 0.03 1.26
N MET A 119 9.30 -0.91 2.11
CA MET A 119 10.70 -0.95 2.55
C MET A 119 11.65 -1.17 1.38
N ILE A 120 11.38 -2.19 0.55
CA ILE A 120 12.18 -2.50 -0.64
C ILE A 120 12.21 -1.30 -1.59
N PHE A 121 11.06 -0.67 -1.84
CA PHE A 121 10.95 0.45 -2.76
C PHE A 121 11.73 1.68 -2.32
N ILE A 122 11.80 1.97 -1.01
CA ILE A 122 12.66 3.05 -0.50
C ILE A 122 14.13 2.78 -0.85
N TYR A 123 14.59 1.53 -0.74
CA TYR A 123 15.95 1.17 -1.12
C TYR A 123 16.14 1.20 -2.64
N TYR A 124 15.16 0.79 -3.44
CA TYR A 124 15.21 0.94 -4.90
C TYR A 124 15.38 2.42 -5.29
N ILE A 125 14.60 3.34 -4.72
CA ILE A 125 14.78 4.78 -4.98
C ILE A 125 16.17 5.24 -4.54
N LYS A 126 16.64 4.85 -3.35
CA LYS A 126 17.97 5.22 -2.87
C LYS A 126 19.07 4.80 -3.86
N ILE A 127 18.98 3.59 -4.41
CA ILE A 127 19.93 3.09 -5.41
C ILE A 127 19.79 3.91 -6.70
N LEU A 128 18.58 4.14 -7.19
CA LEU A 128 18.31 4.91 -8.42
C LEU A 128 18.82 6.35 -8.37
N GLU A 129 18.78 6.99 -7.20
CA GLU A 129 19.31 8.35 -6.98
C GLU A 129 20.83 8.36 -6.75
N SER A 130 21.45 7.19 -6.55
CA SER A 130 22.90 7.05 -6.36
C SER A 130 23.66 6.69 -7.64
N ILE A 131 22.96 6.32 -8.72
CA ILE A 131 23.55 5.92 -10.00
C ILE A 131 23.39 7.01 -11.07
N PRO A 132 24.15 6.96 -12.20
CA PRO A 132 24.00 7.93 -13.27
C PRO A 132 22.57 7.98 -13.84
N LYS A 133 22.13 9.17 -14.26
CA LYS A 133 20.76 9.41 -14.74
C LYS A 133 20.33 8.45 -15.86
N ILE A 134 21.21 8.15 -16.81
CA ILE A 134 20.93 7.22 -17.92
C ILE A 134 20.65 5.81 -17.39
N ALA A 135 21.48 5.30 -16.48
CA ALA A 135 21.26 4.00 -15.87
C ALA A 135 19.96 3.98 -15.07
N SER A 136 19.67 5.04 -14.31
CA SER A 136 18.40 5.20 -13.57
C SER A 136 17.18 5.14 -14.50
N MET A 137 17.22 5.85 -15.64
CA MET A 137 16.15 5.80 -16.64
C MET A 137 15.97 4.41 -17.26
N LEU A 138 17.05 3.67 -17.53
CA LEU A 138 16.98 2.30 -18.06
C LEU A 138 16.36 1.34 -17.04
N VAL A 139 16.73 1.44 -15.76
CA VAL A 139 16.13 0.63 -14.69
C VAL A 139 14.64 0.97 -14.52
N LEU A 140 14.26 2.26 -14.59
CA LEU A 140 12.86 2.66 -14.55
C LEU A 140 12.06 2.14 -15.76
N ALA A 141 12.65 2.17 -16.96
CA ALA A 141 12.04 1.58 -18.15
C ALA A 141 11.84 0.08 -17.99
N PHE A 142 12.79 -0.63 -17.37
CA PHE A 142 12.66 -2.04 -17.02
C PHE A 142 11.51 -2.29 -16.04
N PHE A 143 11.39 -1.52 -14.96
CA PHE A 143 10.26 -1.66 -14.03
C PHE A 143 8.91 -1.31 -14.67
N LEU A 144 8.86 -0.33 -15.57
CA LEU A 144 7.66 -0.03 -16.36
C LEU A 144 7.29 -1.20 -17.27
N PHE A 145 8.28 -1.82 -17.92
CA PHE A 145 8.05 -3.04 -18.70
C PHE A 145 7.49 -4.17 -17.82
N LEU A 146 8.06 -4.41 -16.63
CA LEU A 146 7.54 -5.41 -15.70
C LEU A 146 6.09 -5.10 -15.25
N ALA A 147 5.78 -3.82 -15.03
CA ALA A 147 4.42 -3.39 -14.72
C ALA A 147 3.44 -3.67 -15.88
N ILE A 148 3.86 -3.49 -17.12
CA ILE A 148 3.05 -3.82 -18.30
C ILE A 148 2.90 -5.34 -18.44
N PHE A 149 3.99 -6.09 -18.34
CA PHE A 149 4.01 -7.53 -18.57
C PHE A 149 3.21 -8.33 -17.52
N PHE A 150 3.35 -8.01 -16.24
CA PHE A 150 2.69 -8.71 -15.13
C PHE A 150 1.32 -8.13 -14.73
N ALA A 151 0.77 -7.21 -15.55
CA ALA A 151 -0.52 -6.58 -15.30
C ALA A 151 -1.70 -7.56 -15.32
N ASP A 152 -1.64 -8.52 -16.24
CA ASP A 152 -2.67 -9.54 -16.47
C ASP A 152 -2.20 -10.95 -16.10
N HIS A 153 -0.90 -11.14 -15.91
CA HIS A 153 -0.31 -12.44 -15.60
C HIS A 153 0.03 -12.56 -14.12
N ASP A 154 -0.28 -13.72 -13.54
CA ASP A 154 0.34 -14.09 -12.27
C ASP A 154 1.79 -14.54 -12.51
N GLN A 155 2.66 -14.34 -11.52
CA GLN A 155 4.04 -14.84 -11.61
C GLN A 155 4.10 -16.37 -11.72
N TYR A 156 3.07 -17.06 -11.22
CA TYR A 156 2.94 -18.51 -11.30
C TYR A 156 2.31 -18.99 -12.61
N THR A 157 1.80 -18.07 -13.45
CA THR A 157 1.27 -18.43 -14.79
C THR A 157 2.39 -18.93 -15.71
N TYR A 158 3.63 -18.51 -15.48
CA TYR A 158 4.77 -18.91 -16.28
C TYR A 158 5.62 -19.95 -15.52
N ASP A 159 5.89 -21.10 -16.14
CA ASP A 159 6.79 -22.10 -15.58
C ASP A 159 8.27 -21.78 -15.80
N ILE A 160 8.61 -20.49 -15.74
CA ILE A 160 9.99 -20.01 -15.88
C ILE A 160 10.56 -19.78 -14.49
N THR A 161 11.57 -20.57 -14.15
CA THR A 161 12.24 -20.54 -12.83
C THR A 161 12.72 -19.14 -12.44
N VAL A 162 13.13 -18.32 -13.42
CA VAL A 162 13.63 -16.97 -13.15
C VAL A 162 12.59 -16.09 -12.43
N TYR A 163 11.32 -16.15 -12.81
CA TYR A 163 10.29 -15.33 -12.18
C TYR A 163 9.96 -15.78 -10.75
N LYS A 164 10.06 -17.09 -10.49
CA LYS A 164 9.94 -17.66 -9.14
C LYS A 164 11.15 -17.31 -8.26
N LEU A 165 12.32 -17.01 -8.84
CA LEU A 165 13.52 -16.60 -8.11
C LEU A 165 13.55 -15.10 -7.78
N LEU A 166 12.85 -14.26 -8.55
CA LEU A 166 12.75 -12.81 -8.29
C LEU A 166 11.92 -12.48 -7.04
N GLY A 167 11.27 -13.47 -6.44
CA GLY A 167 10.36 -13.29 -5.32
C GLY A 167 8.99 -12.79 -5.78
N ASP A 168 8.21 -12.27 -4.83
CA ASP A 168 6.84 -11.87 -5.09
C ASP A 168 6.72 -10.71 -6.10
N LYS A 169 5.88 -10.88 -7.13
CA LYS A 169 5.69 -9.90 -8.20
C LYS A 169 5.29 -8.54 -7.73
N ARG A 170 4.59 -8.46 -6.60
CA ARG A 170 4.16 -7.19 -6.02
C ARG A 170 5.35 -6.29 -5.66
N PHE A 171 6.55 -6.87 -5.48
CA PHE A 171 7.81 -6.16 -5.21
C PHE A 171 8.55 -5.62 -6.44
N TYR A 172 8.04 -5.83 -7.65
CA TYR A 172 8.58 -5.17 -8.84
C TYR A 172 7.49 -4.57 -9.71
N TYR A 173 6.33 -5.22 -9.80
CA TYR A 173 5.16 -4.75 -10.52
C TYR A 173 4.69 -3.37 -10.04
N PHE A 174 4.63 -3.15 -8.73
CA PHE A 174 4.08 -1.90 -8.18
C PHE A 174 5.11 -0.77 -8.01
N PHE A 175 6.39 -1.05 -8.22
CA PHE A 175 7.45 -0.07 -7.92
C PHE A 175 7.28 1.23 -8.71
N ILE A 176 6.88 1.15 -9.98
CA ILE A 176 6.75 2.33 -10.84
C ILE A 176 5.71 3.32 -10.31
N TYR A 177 4.63 2.84 -9.69
CA TYR A 177 3.59 3.70 -9.10
C TYR A 177 4.07 4.37 -7.81
N PHE A 178 4.83 3.65 -6.99
CA PHE A 178 5.50 4.21 -5.82
C PHE A 178 6.51 5.29 -6.24
N TYR A 179 7.32 5.01 -7.26
CA TYR A 179 8.28 5.96 -7.83
C TYR A 179 7.59 7.20 -8.41
N ALA A 180 6.47 7.05 -9.12
CA ALA A 180 5.71 8.18 -9.65
C ALA A 180 5.28 9.17 -8.56
N GLY A 181 4.83 8.66 -7.41
CA GLY A 181 4.53 9.48 -6.23
C GLY A 181 5.74 10.23 -5.69
N TYR A 182 6.86 9.53 -5.49
CA TYR A 182 8.12 10.13 -5.05
C TYR A 182 8.61 11.20 -6.01
N TYR A 183 8.64 10.90 -7.31
CA TYR A 183 9.16 11.79 -8.35
C TYR A 183 8.34 13.08 -8.44
N LEU A 184 7.01 12.98 -8.34
CA LEU A 184 6.12 14.13 -8.30
C LEU A 184 6.43 15.07 -7.12
N SER A 185 6.66 14.51 -5.93
CA SER A 185 6.96 15.26 -4.71
C SER A 185 8.36 15.87 -4.72
N SER A 186 9.38 15.08 -5.05
CA SER A 186 10.80 15.47 -5.04
C SER A 186 11.10 16.55 -6.09
N ARG A 187 10.49 16.45 -7.27
CA ARG A 187 10.77 17.37 -8.38
C ARG A 187 9.76 18.52 -8.52
N GLN A 188 8.72 18.56 -7.68
CA GLN A 188 7.67 19.59 -7.72
C GLN A 188 7.12 19.83 -9.13
N LEU A 189 6.85 18.75 -9.86
CA LEU A 189 6.47 18.84 -11.27
C LEU A 189 5.15 19.59 -11.44
N ASN A 190 5.13 20.53 -12.39
CA ASN A 190 3.89 21.14 -12.84
C ASN A 190 3.19 20.22 -13.84
N ILE A 191 2.19 19.48 -13.38
CA ILE A 191 1.45 18.54 -14.22
C ILE A 191 0.34 19.28 -14.98
N ASN A 192 0.33 19.15 -16.30
CA ASN A 192 -0.82 19.54 -17.10
C ASN A 192 -1.96 18.53 -16.85
N LYS A 193 -3.02 19.00 -16.19
CA LYS A 193 -4.13 18.17 -15.72
C LYS A 193 -5.00 17.67 -16.85
N ASP A 194 -5.13 18.43 -17.94
CA ASP A 194 -5.91 18.02 -19.11
C ASP A 194 -5.21 16.86 -19.82
N ILE A 195 -3.88 16.95 -19.99
CA ILE A 195 -3.09 15.86 -20.56
C ILE A 195 -3.15 14.61 -19.68
N ALA A 196 -3.09 14.76 -18.36
CA ALA A 196 -3.23 13.64 -17.43
C ALA A 196 -4.63 13.00 -17.52
N LEU A 197 -5.70 13.80 -17.61
CA LEU A 197 -7.06 13.30 -17.75
C LEU A 197 -7.27 12.59 -19.09
N VAL A 198 -6.80 13.17 -20.20
CA VAL A 198 -6.88 12.56 -21.52
C VAL A 198 -6.08 11.25 -21.57
N SER A 199 -4.86 11.23 -21.04
CA SER A 199 -4.04 10.02 -20.95
C SER A 199 -4.71 8.94 -20.09
N PHE A 200 -5.39 9.32 -19.01
CA PHE A 200 -6.17 8.40 -18.20
C PHE A 200 -7.30 7.76 -19.00
N VAL A 201 -8.08 8.55 -19.73
CA VAL A 201 -9.18 8.03 -20.57
C VAL A 201 -8.66 7.12 -21.68
N ILE A 202 -7.60 7.52 -22.38
CA ILE A 202 -6.96 6.69 -23.42
C ILE A 202 -6.48 5.35 -22.83
N GLY A 203 -5.85 5.40 -21.66
CA GLY A 203 -5.41 4.20 -20.96
C GLY A 203 -6.58 3.27 -20.62
N LEU A 204 -7.71 3.82 -20.14
CA LEU A 204 -8.90 3.04 -19.80
C LEU A 204 -9.52 2.39 -21.03
N LEU A 205 -9.59 3.11 -22.15
CA LEU A 205 -10.08 2.56 -23.41
C LEU A 205 -9.15 1.43 -23.90
N CYS A 206 -7.84 1.62 -23.84
CA CYS A 206 -6.87 0.58 -24.19
C CYS A 206 -6.99 -0.65 -23.29
N TYR A 207 -7.20 -0.45 -21.98
CA TYR A 207 -7.43 -1.53 -21.02
C TYR A 207 -8.73 -2.30 -21.30
N GLY A 208 -9.84 -1.60 -21.54
CA GLY A 208 -11.16 -2.20 -21.62
C GLY A 208 -11.51 -2.81 -22.99
N TYR A 209 -10.85 -2.39 -24.07
CA TYR A 209 -11.16 -2.85 -25.43
C TYR A 209 -10.05 -3.70 -26.08
N SER A 210 -8.89 -3.84 -25.44
CA SER A 210 -7.80 -4.64 -26.01
C SER A 210 -7.97 -6.12 -25.66
N GLU A 211 -7.76 -6.98 -26.66
CA GLU A 211 -7.58 -8.43 -26.47
C GLU A 211 -6.11 -8.83 -26.29
N ASN A 212 -5.18 -7.94 -26.66
CA ASN A 212 -3.74 -8.18 -26.49
C ASN A 212 -3.30 -7.87 -25.05
N THR A 213 -2.70 -8.86 -24.38
CA THR A 213 -2.30 -8.75 -22.96
C THR A 213 -1.29 -7.64 -22.67
N LEU A 214 -0.35 -7.36 -23.59
CA LEU A 214 0.60 -6.25 -23.42
C LEU A 214 -0.10 -4.90 -23.56
N LEU A 215 -1.05 -4.77 -24.48
CA LEU A 215 -1.86 -3.55 -24.61
C LEU A 215 -2.78 -3.35 -23.39
N ILE A 216 -3.37 -4.42 -22.83
CA ILE A 216 -4.11 -4.35 -21.56
C ILE A 216 -3.19 -3.83 -20.45
N GLY A 217 -1.98 -4.38 -20.33
CA GLY A 217 -0.99 -3.95 -19.34
C GLY A 217 -0.51 -2.51 -19.54
N LEU A 218 -0.34 -2.08 -20.79
CA LEU A 218 -0.02 -0.72 -21.16
C LEU A 218 -1.16 0.23 -20.77
N GLY A 219 -2.39 -0.09 -21.15
CA GLY A 219 -3.59 0.68 -20.80
C GLY A 219 -3.75 0.84 -19.30
N LYS A 220 -3.58 -0.24 -18.53
CA LYS A 220 -3.62 -0.22 -17.07
C LYS A 220 -2.52 0.65 -16.45
N SER A 221 -1.29 0.54 -16.96
CA SER A 221 -0.15 1.33 -16.46
C SER A 221 -0.31 2.82 -16.77
N VAL A 222 -0.67 3.16 -18.00
CA VAL A 222 -0.94 4.54 -18.45
C VAL A 222 -2.07 5.15 -17.64
N SER A 223 -3.18 4.44 -17.45
CA SER A 223 -4.31 4.90 -16.64
C SER A 223 -3.89 5.20 -15.21
N ASN A 224 -3.22 4.24 -14.55
CA ASN A 224 -2.85 4.40 -13.15
C ASN A 224 -1.83 5.53 -12.94
N ILE A 225 -0.79 5.62 -13.77
CA ILE A 225 0.19 6.71 -13.69
C ILE A 225 -0.50 8.06 -13.92
N SER A 226 -1.36 8.15 -14.93
CA SER A 226 -2.06 9.40 -15.26
C SER A 226 -3.02 9.83 -14.14
N MET A 227 -3.76 8.89 -13.56
CA MET A 227 -4.62 9.12 -12.41
C MET A 227 -3.81 9.59 -11.19
N ILE A 228 -2.68 8.94 -10.90
CA ILE A 228 -1.77 9.34 -9.81
C ILE A 228 -1.31 10.79 -10.01
N LEU A 229 -0.81 11.11 -11.20
CA LEU A 229 -0.33 12.46 -11.53
C LEU A 229 -1.44 13.49 -11.41
N PHE A 230 -2.64 13.20 -11.92
CA PHE A 230 -3.80 14.08 -11.84
C PHE A 230 -4.25 14.33 -10.39
N LEU A 231 -4.45 13.27 -9.61
CA LEU A 231 -4.96 13.37 -8.25
C LEU A 231 -3.96 14.05 -7.33
N LEU A 232 -2.70 13.58 -7.32
CA LEU A 232 -1.69 14.10 -6.39
C LEU A 232 -1.26 15.54 -6.72
N SER A 233 -1.28 15.95 -7.99
CA SER A 233 -1.07 17.36 -8.37
C SER A 233 -2.30 18.25 -8.11
N SER A 234 -3.47 17.65 -7.87
CA SER A 234 -4.72 18.37 -7.57
C SER A 234 -4.98 18.53 -6.08
N ILE A 235 -4.27 17.80 -5.23
CA ILE A 235 -4.34 18.00 -3.78
C ILE A 235 -3.77 19.38 -3.45
N LYS A 236 -4.66 20.32 -3.16
CA LYS A 236 -4.30 21.60 -2.55
C LYS A 236 -4.12 21.39 -1.05
N PHE A 237 -3.07 21.96 -0.47
CA PHE A 237 -2.76 21.88 0.97
C PHE A 237 -3.84 22.49 1.88
N THR A 238 -4.82 23.21 1.34
CA THR A 238 -5.71 24.09 2.11
C THR A 238 -7.21 23.76 2.03
N ALA A 239 -7.66 22.74 1.27
CA ALA A 239 -9.05 22.75 0.80
C ALA A 239 -9.99 21.61 1.26
N TYR A 240 -9.50 20.54 1.91
CA TYR A 240 -10.38 19.40 2.25
C TYR A 240 -10.32 19.04 3.74
N LYS A 241 -11.41 19.36 4.45
CA LYS A 241 -11.63 19.01 5.86
C LYS A 241 -12.70 17.92 5.97
N SER A 242 -12.33 16.66 5.77
CA SER A 242 -13.20 15.54 6.18
C SER A 242 -12.70 15.01 7.51
N SER A 243 -13.49 15.23 8.57
CA SER A 243 -13.15 14.77 9.91
C SER A 243 -13.07 13.24 9.99
N PHE A 244 -14.00 12.54 9.33
CA PHE A 244 -14.05 11.07 9.37
C PHE A 244 -12.99 10.41 8.48
N LEU A 245 -12.95 10.71 7.18
CA LEU A 245 -11.94 10.08 6.29
C LEU A 245 -10.53 10.46 6.71
N GLY A 246 -10.32 11.69 7.18
CA GLY A 246 -9.07 12.12 7.77
C GLY A 246 -8.69 11.23 8.96
N ALA A 247 -9.61 11.00 9.92
CA ALA A 247 -9.39 10.12 11.07
C ALA A 247 -9.05 8.68 10.66
N VAL A 248 -9.83 8.09 9.74
CA VAL A 248 -9.57 6.74 9.19
C VAL A 248 -8.20 6.67 8.53
N GLY A 249 -7.80 7.71 7.82
CA GLY A 249 -6.48 7.81 7.20
C GLY A 249 -5.32 7.85 8.19
N LYS A 250 -5.50 8.44 9.37
CA LYS A 250 -4.46 8.47 10.42
C LYS A 250 -4.15 7.07 10.94
N VAL A 251 -5.20 6.25 11.07
CA VAL A 251 -5.12 4.87 11.57
C VAL A 251 -5.12 3.83 10.43
N SER A 252 -4.70 4.22 9.23
CA SER A 252 -4.72 3.30 8.08
C SER A 252 -3.80 2.08 8.24
N LEU A 253 -2.70 2.20 8.99
CA LEU A 253 -1.76 1.11 9.23
C LEU A 253 -2.39 -0.07 10.00
N PRO A 254 -2.98 0.13 11.20
CA PRO A 254 -3.63 -0.97 11.90
C PRO A 254 -4.85 -1.51 11.14
N ILE A 255 -5.62 -0.67 10.45
CA ILE A 255 -6.69 -1.15 9.58
C ILE A 255 -6.12 -2.11 8.52
N TYR A 256 -5.07 -1.68 7.82
CA TYR A 256 -4.39 -2.50 6.81
C TYR A 256 -3.91 -3.85 7.38
N LEU A 257 -3.30 -3.85 8.56
CA LEU A 257 -2.75 -5.09 9.14
C LEU A 257 -3.84 -6.09 9.56
N TRP A 258 -4.97 -5.61 10.07
CA TRP A 258 -5.91 -6.46 10.81
C TRP A 258 -7.27 -6.68 10.12
N HIS A 259 -7.59 -5.98 9.04
CA HIS A 259 -8.90 -6.08 8.36
C HIS A 259 -9.24 -7.49 7.84
N VAL A 260 -8.25 -8.34 7.56
CA VAL A 260 -8.50 -9.71 7.08
C VAL A 260 -8.99 -10.63 8.18
N TYR A 261 -8.60 -10.41 9.44
CA TYR A 261 -8.97 -11.31 10.53
C TYR A 261 -10.50 -11.42 10.73
N PRO A 262 -11.28 -10.32 10.77
CA PRO A 262 -12.74 -10.39 10.76
C PRO A 262 -13.32 -11.19 9.59
N LEU A 263 -12.74 -11.05 8.38
CA LEU A 263 -13.18 -11.82 7.20
C LEU A 263 -12.90 -13.32 7.35
N MET A 264 -11.79 -13.70 7.98
CA MET A 264 -11.48 -15.10 8.25
C MET A 264 -12.53 -15.75 9.15
N ILE A 265 -13.05 -15.01 10.14
CA ILE A 265 -14.14 -15.48 11.00
C ILE A 265 -15.43 -15.57 10.19
N LEU A 266 -15.80 -14.51 9.47
CA LEU A 266 -17.04 -14.46 8.69
C LEU A 266 -17.12 -15.56 7.63
N LYS A 267 -16.02 -15.85 6.95
CA LYS A 267 -15.96 -16.90 5.92
C LYS A 267 -16.07 -18.32 6.49
N LYS A 268 -15.90 -18.51 7.79
CA LYS A 268 -16.15 -19.80 8.47
C LYS A 268 -17.63 -19.97 8.85
N LEU A 269 -18.43 -18.91 8.82
CA LEU A 269 -19.86 -18.98 9.11
C LEU A 269 -20.62 -19.44 7.87
N SER A 270 -21.51 -20.41 8.04
CA SER A 270 -22.42 -20.89 6.99
C SER A 270 -23.64 -19.97 6.89
N ILE A 271 -23.44 -18.74 6.45
CA ILE A 271 -24.48 -17.70 6.32
C ILE A 271 -24.79 -17.38 4.86
N SER A 272 -25.97 -16.81 4.59
CA SER A 272 -26.35 -16.36 3.26
C SER A 272 -25.49 -15.18 2.78
N THR A 273 -25.46 -14.92 1.47
CA THR A 273 -24.70 -13.81 0.88
C THR A 273 -25.15 -12.45 1.40
N LEU A 274 -26.45 -12.25 1.61
CA LEU A 274 -26.99 -10.99 2.14
C LEU A 274 -26.54 -10.78 3.59
N GLU A 275 -26.66 -11.81 4.43
CA GLU A 275 -26.19 -11.77 5.82
C GLU A 275 -24.68 -11.51 5.89
N TYR A 276 -23.90 -12.14 5.02
CA TYR A 276 -22.47 -11.92 4.92
C TYR A 276 -22.13 -10.44 4.68
N TYR A 277 -22.81 -9.78 3.73
CA TYR A 277 -22.55 -8.37 3.43
C TYR A 277 -23.01 -7.43 4.55
N LEU A 278 -24.20 -7.67 5.13
CA LEU A 278 -24.71 -6.86 6.24
C LEU A 278 -23.80 -6.97 7.47
N LEU A 279 -23.39 -8.19 7.82
CA LEU A 279 -22.52 -8.44 8.97
C LEU A 279 -21.10 -7.91 8.72
N SER A 280 -20.58 -8.05 7.50
CA SER A 280 -19.31 -7.44 7.10
C SER A 280 -19.34 -5.92 7.29
N ALA A 281 -20.38 -5.25 6.77
CA ALA A 281 -20.52 -3.80 6.90
C ALA A 281 -20.56 -3.36 8.37
N PHE A 282 -21.37 -4.03 9.20
CA PHE A 282 -21.46 -3.72 10.64
C PHE A 282 -20.11 -3.91 11.35
N ILE A 283 -19.44 -5.04 11.12
CA ILE A 283 -18.16 -5.36 11.76
C ILE A 283 -17.08 -4.37 11.32
N PHE A 284 -16.99 -4.02 10.04
CA PHE A 284 -15.96 -3.11 9.57
C PHE A 284 -16.15 -1.68 10.03
N VAL A 285 -17.39 -1.17 10.04
CA VAL A 285 -17.68 0.14 10.62
C VAL A 285 -17.29 0.16 12.10
N SER A 286 -17.71 -0.86 12.86
CA SER A 286 -17.37 -0.98 14.28
C SER A 286 -15.86 -1.07 14.51
N PHE A 287 -15.17 -1.91 13.73
CA PHE A 287 -13.73 -2.11 13.78
C PHE A 287 -12.96 -0.81 13.51
N ILE A 288 -13.34 -0.07 12.46
CA ILE A 288 -12.73 1.23 12.13
C ILE A 288 -12.99 2.24 13.26
N CYS A 289 -14.22 2.36 13.75
CA CYS A 289 -14.56 3.26 14.84
C CYS A 289 -13.77 2.95 16.12
N ILE A 290 -13.59 1.68 16.46
CA ILE A 290 -12.78 1.24 17.61
C ILE A 290 -11.32 1.67 17.42
N LEU A 291 -10.72 1.41 16.26
CA LEU A 291 -9.33 1.81 16.00
C LEU A 291 -9.13 3.33 16.06
N VAL A 292 -10.06 4.10 15.47
CA VAL A 292 -10.01 5.57 15.58
C VAL A 292 -10.11 6.02 17.04
N LYS A 293 -10.96 5.39 17.85
CA LYS A 293 -11.16 5.76 19.26
C LYS A 293 -9.98 5.38 20.16
N LEU A 294 -9.26 4.31 19.82
CA LEU A 294 -8.13 3.79 20.59
C LEU A 294 -6.79 4.47 20.29
N GLU A 295 -6.68 5.19 19.17
CA GLU A 295 -5.48 5.97 18.82
C GLU A 295 -5.10 6.92 19.97
N GLY A 296 -3.86 6.83 20.46
CA GLY A 296 -3.35 7.73 21.52
C GLY A 296 -3.87 7.42 22.92
N LYS A 297 -4.59 6.31 23.13
CA LYS A 297 -5.16 5.95 24.44
C LYS A 297 -4.26 5.05 25.29
N ASN A 298 -3.31 4.34 24.67
CA ASN A 298 -2.46 3.38 25.37
C ASN A 298 -1.12 3.24 24.66
N GLU A 299 -0.03 3.43 25.40
CA GLU A 299 1.33 3.43 24.83
C GLU A 299 1.73 2.10 24.16
N LEU A 300 1.28 0.96 24.70
CA LEU A 300 1.55 -0.35 24.10
C LEU A 300 0.80 -0.50 22.78
N LEU A 301 -0.47 -0.10 22.72
CA LEU A 301 -1.22 -0.09 21.46
C LEU A 301 -0.56 0.87 20.48
N ASP A 302 -0.22 2.08 20.90
CA ASP A 302 0.41 3.08 20.05
C ASP A 302 1.72 2.57 19.43
N LYS A 303 2.54 1.86 20.21
CA LYS A 303 3.80 1.28 19.74
C LYS A 303 3.62 0.06 18.83
N TYR A 304 2.81 -0.91 19.23
CA TYR A 304 2.74 -2.23 18.58
C TYR A 304 1.61 -2.35 17.54
N LEU A 305 0.60 -1.50 17.61
CA LEU A 305 -0.54 -1.49 16.68
C LEU A 305 -0.49 -0.29 15.72
N TYR A 306 -0.23 0.91 16.24
CA TYR A 306 -0.25 2.14 15.42
C TYR A 306 1.13 2.56 14.87
N GLY A 307 2.23 2.01 15.40
CA GLY A 307 3.58 2.40 14.98
C GLY A 307 3.97 3.82 15.39
N ALA A 308 3.34 4.36 16.44
CA ALA A 308 3.73 5.65 17.01
C ALA A 308 5.09 5.53 17.69
N VAL A 309 6.00 6.43 17.35
CA VAL A 309 7.29 6.58 18.04
C VAL A 309 7.12 7.69 19.05
N GLN A 310 7.22 7.38 20.35
CA GLN A 310 7.29 8.40 21.40
C GLN A 310 8.33 9.44 21.00
N SER A 311 7.92 10.71 20.87
CA SER A 311 8.88 11.80 20.89
C SER A 311 9.51 11.79 22.29
N ARG A 312 10.78 11.39 22.40
CA ARG A 312 11.59 11.72 23.57
C ARG A 312 11.77 13.23 23.61
N THR A 313 10.78 13.95 24.13
CA THR A 313 10.86 15.36 24.49
C THR A 313 10.07 15.61 25.76
N THR A 314 10.63 15.13 26.86
CA THR A 314 10.61 15.79 28.16
C THR A 314 11.97 15.53 28.82
N ARG A 315 13.00 16.26 28.39
CA ARG A 315 14.08 16.57 29.36
C ARG A 315 13.44 17.54 30.34
N PRO A 316 13.46 17.27 31.66
CA PRO A 316 13.07 18.31 32.62
C PRO A 316 14.03 19.49 32.40
N GLU A 317 13.47 20.68 32.25
CA GLU A 317 14.23 21.91 32.41
C GLU A 317 14.88 21.84 33.80
N VAL A 318 16.20 21.69 33.80
CA VAL A 318 16.99 21.91 35.01
C VAL A 318 16.94 23.41 35.22
N ASP A 319 16.08 23.79 36.15
CA ASP A 319 15.92 25.13 36.68
C ASP A 319 17.26 25.51 37.34
N HIS A 320 18.11 26.23 36.61
CA HIS A 320 19.29 26.86 37.17
C HIS A 320 18.83 28.13 37.90
N LYS A 321 18.63 28.00 39.21
CA LYS A 321 18.73 29.11 40.15
C LYS A 321 20.18 29.50 40.36
#